data_AF-A0A015M9N3-F1
#
_entry.id   AF-A0A015M9N3-F1
#
_cell.length_a   1.000
_cell.length_b   1.000
_cell.length_c   1.000
_cell.angle_alpha   90.00
_cell.angle_beta   90.00
_cell.angle_gamma   90.00
#
_symmetry.space_group_name_H-M   'P 1'
#
loop_
_entity.id
_entity.type
_entity.pdbx_description
1 polymer ?
#
loop_
_entity_poly.entity_id
_entity_poly.type
_entity_poly.pdbx_seq_one_letter_code
_entity_poly.pdbx_strand_id
1 'polypeptide(L)'
;MLFRKRAKTNKANAVTIYTRIKEHPDVFRVENNLLFCNYCDLSVEWRHKSTVDSHCLGKKHLAQKKIYEANKNKKNQQSLETTLLAAESKKEVVESLIQAFANANIPLEKINYLLPFFKKYLKEGGAIPQAPTLRQLYLPSVFENHTKTLLSIFNSKPVCIIMDELSDDCARSVVNTLFAYRQDTKLISVNFLQWVNNTTIGQTLLPILHSYNISLNIPRLFLSDSAAYMKKCYRKVLKPVMPQLIHVPCPAHILNLIGETWRDFLQFLPLKTFLAKIKESFVKSPARRNRYITHLKMNGINSPRKIPLPNQTQWNSWF
;
A
#
# COMPACT_ATOMS: atom_id res chain seq x y z
N MET A 1 69.85 11.05 67.43
CA MET A 1 69.54 11.59 66.08
C MET A 1 68.09 12.04 66.05
N LEU A 2 67.83 13.34 66.08
CA LEU A 2 66.48 13.90 65.97
C LEU A 2 66.53 15.04 64.94
N PHE A 3 65.85 14.77 63.82
CA PHE A 3 65.72 15.63 62.66
C PHE A 3 64.94 16.91 62.99
N ARG A 4 65.54 18.08 62.75
CA ARG A 4 64.81 19.35 62.61
C ARG A 4 64.20 19.42 61.20
N LYS A 5 62.87 19.32 61.12
CA LYS A 5 62.08 19.53 59.89
C LYS A 5 62.24 20.98 59.41
N ARG A 6 62.64 21.13 58.14
CA ARG A 6 62.55 22.39 57.38
C ARG A 6 61.08 22.82 57.25
N ALA A 7 60.81 24.08 57.58
CA ALA A 7 59.55 24.74 57.29
C ALA A 7 59.31 24.79 55.77
N LYS A 8 58.16 24.30 55.32
CA LYS A 8 57.66 24.49 53.95
C LYS A 8 56.84 25.78 53.92
N THR A 9 57.24 26.68 53.05
CA THR A 9 56.56 27.92 52.68
C THR A 9 55.18 27.65 52.09
N ASN A 10 54.18 28.43 52.49
CA ASN A 10 52.81 28.41 51.97
C ASN A 10 52.79 28.69 50.47
N LYS A 11 52.29 27.75 49.66
CA LYS A 11 51.89 28.02 48.27
C LYS A 11 50.54 28.72 48.29
N ALA A 12 50.49 29.97 47.83
CA ALA A 12 49.25 30.66 47.52
C ALA A 12 48.39 29.81 46.56
N ASN A 13 47.08 29.74 46.82
CA ASN A 13 46.11 29.04 45.96
C ASN A 13 46.16 29.62 44.55
N ALA A 14 46.79 28.91 43.60
CA ALA A 14 46.80 29.31 42.20
C ALA A 14 45.37 29.26 41.65
N VAL A 15 44.85 30.40 41.22
CA VAL A 15 43.57 30.49 40.52
C VAL A 15 43.70 29.75 39.19
N THR A 16 42.72 28.90 38.90
CA THR A 16 42.62 28.07 37.68
C THR A 16 41.27 28.31 37.01
N ILE A 17 41.14 27.91 35.74
CA ILE A 17 39.85 27.97 35.03
C ILE A 17 38.76 27.20 35.81
N TYR A 18 39.13 26.05 36.39
CA TYR A 18 38.23 25.22 37.18
C TYR A 18 37.77 25.85 38.50
N THR A 19 38.53 26.80 39.07
CA THR A 19 38.06 27.54 40.25
C THR A 19 36.91 28.49 39.88
N ARG A 20 36.92 29.09 38.69
CA ARG A 20 35.81 29.94 38.21
C ARG A 20 34.53 29.14 37.89
N ILE A 21 34.67 27.92 37.38
CA ILE A 21 33.53 27.02 37.15
C ILE A 21 32.87 26.61 38.47
N LYS A 22 33.66 26.38 39.53
CA LYS A 22 33.12 26.09 40.87
C LYS A 22 32.40 27.28 41.48
N GLU A 23 32.86 28.51 41.23
CA GLU A 23 32.19 29.73 41.71
C GLU A 23 30.88 30.02 40.97
N HIS A 24 30.76 29.61 39.70
CA HIS A 24 29.59 29.84 38.85
C HIS A 24 29.10 28.53 38.21
N PRO A 25 28.46 27.63 38.98
CA PRO A 25 28.02 26.32 38.49
C PRO A 25 27.01 26.47 37.35
N ASP A 26 27.11 25.60 36.34
CA ASP A 26 26.27 25.51 35.14
C ASP A 26 26.32 26.71 34.17
N VAL A 27 27.03 27.79 34.51
CA VAL A 27 27.15 28.98 33.65
C VAL A 27 28.24 28.83 32.59
N PHE A 28 29.34 28.17 32.94
CA PHE A 28 30.53 28.09 32.10
C PHE A 28 30.99 26.67 31.81
N ARG A 29 31.65 26.48 30.66
CA ARG A 29 32.38 25.27 30.28
C ARG A 29 33.80 25.61 29.82
N VAL A 30 34.70 24.63 29.86
CA VAL A 30 36.07 24.78 29.31
C VAL A 30 36.11 24.22 27.90
N GLU A 31 36.52 25.04 26.94
CA GLU A 31 36.90 24.59 25.60
C GLU A 31 38.28 25.17 25.28
N ASN A 32 39.25 24.33 24.89
CA ASN A 32 40.59 24.75 24.48
C ASN A 32 41.32 25.70 25.47
N ASN A 33 41.24 25.43 26.78
CA ASN A 33 41.77 26.30 27.85
C ASN A 33 41.16 27.72 27.92
N LEU A 34 39.98 27.92 27.33
CA LEU A 34 39.17 29.13 27.47
C LEU A 34 37.90 28.85 28.28
N LEU A 35 37.43 29.84 29.03
CA LEU A 35 36.18 29.78 29.78
C LEU A 35 35.04 30.28 28.88
N PHE A 36 34.17 29.38 28.43
CA PHE A 36 33.04 29.70 27.56
C PHE A 36 31.74 29.79 28.34
N CYS A 37 30.95 30.83 28.11
CA CYS A 37 29.61 30.96 28.69
C CYS A 37 28.58 30.14 27.90
N ASN A 38 27.84 29.28 28.57
CA ASN A 38 26.81 28.42 27.95
C ASN A 38 25.60 29.21 27.41
N TYR A 39 25.33 30.41 27.93
CA TYR A 39 24.16 31.23 27.55
C TYR A 39 24.49 32.27 26.47
N CYS A 40 25.70 32.81 26.51
CA CYS A 40 26.13 33.88 25.63
C CYS A 40 26.92 33.39 24.41
N ASP A 41 27.42 32.14 24.46
CA ASP A 41 28.32 31.54 23.46
C ASP A 41 29.56 32.41 23.19
N LEU A 42 30.08 33.02 24.26
CA LEU A 42 31.24 33.91 24.23
C LEU A 42 32.31 33.40 25.20
N SER A 43 33.58 33.51 24.79
CA SER A 43 34.73 33.29 25.67
C SER A 43 34.90 34.46 26.64
N VAL A 44 35.10 34.17 27.92
CA VAL A 44 35.30 35.15 29.00
C VAL A 44 36.69 34.96 29.60
N GLU A 45 37.43 36.04 29.83
CA GLU A 45 38.72 35.95 30.51
C GLU A 45 38.53 35.57 31.99
N TRP A 46 39.14 34.46 32.39
CA TRP A 46 38.91 33.82 33.70
C TRP A 46 39.88 34.29 34.80
N ARG A 47 40.99 34.95 34.42
CA ARG A 47 42.08 35.35 35.33
C ARG A 47 41.58 36.32 36.41
N HIS A 48 40.74 37.27 36.00
CA HIS A 48 40.17 38.29 36.89
C HIS A 48 38.74 37.92 37.28
N LYS A 49 38.49 37.78 38.59
CA LYS A 49 37.15 37.47 39.12
C LYS A 49 36.12 38.54 38.72
N SER A 50 36.51 39.80 38.77
CA SER A 50 35.67 40.94 38.39
C SER A 50 35.17 40.87 36.94
N THR A 51 35.97 40.33 36.02
CA THR A 51 35.60 40.15 34.61
C THR A 51 34.54 39.05 34.45
N VAL A 52 34.65 37.95 35.20
CA VAL A 52 33.66 36.87 35.20
C VAL A 52 32.35 37.34 35.86
N ASP A 53 32.45 38.02 37.00
CA ASP A 53 31.27 38.51 37.74
C ASP A 53 30.53 39.60 36.95
N SER A 54 31.25 40.54 36.32
CA SER A 54 30.65 41.56 35.47
C SER A 54 29.99 40.99 34.21
N HIS A 55 30.53 39.90 33.65
CA HIS A 55 29.86 39.16 32.58
C HIS A 55 28.52 38.57 33.06
N CYS A 56 28.52 37.85 34.19
CA CYS A 56 27.32 37.21 34.75
C CYS A 56 26.24 38.23 35.13
N LEU A 57 26.63 39.40 35.64
CA LEU A 57 25.73 40.49 36.00
C LEU A 57 25.34 41.38 34.82
N GLY A 58 25.93 41.18 33.63
CA GLY A 58 25.67 41.97 32.44
C GLY A 58 24.23 41.82 31.94
N LYS A 59 23.60 42.93 31.54
CA LYS A 59 22.22 42.94 31.02
C LYS A 59 22.01 41.96 29.85
N LYS A 60 23.02 41.81 28.97
CA LYS A 60 22.99 40.87 27.84
C LYS A 60 22.93 39.42 28.30
N HIS A 61 23.77 39.04 29.27
CA HIS A 61 23.79 37.71 29.85
C HIS A 61 22.47 37.37 30.54
N LEU A 62 21.94 38.28 31.37
CA LEU A 62 20.66 38.08 32.05
C LEU A 62 19.49 37.91 31.08
N ALA A 63 19.48 38.65 29.96
CA ALA A 63 18.47 38.49 28.92
C ALA A 63 18.59 37.12 28.21
N GLN A 64 19.81 36.73 27.81
CA GLN A 64 20.05 35.45 27.14
C GLN A 64 19.78 34.24 28.05
N LYS A 65 20.15 34.34 29.33
CA LYS A 65 19.86 33.32 30.35
C LYS A 65 18.35 33.10 30.50
N LYS A 66 17.56 34.17 30.60
CA LYS A 66 16.07 34.08 30.64
C LYS A 66 15.49 33.38 29.41
N ILE A 67 16.00 33.70 28.21
CA ILE A 67 15.57 33.06 26.95
C ILE A 67 15.92 31.56 26.96
N TYR A 68 17.13 31.22 27.39
CA TYR A 68 17.60 29.84 27.46
C TYR A 68 16.79 29.00 28.46
N GLU A 69 16.51 29.53 29.65
CA GLU A 69 15.68 28.87 30.67
C GLU A 69 14.23 28.69 30.20
N ALA A 70 13.65 29.69 29.53
CA ALA A 70 12.32 29.58 28.93
C ALA A 70 12.26 28.50 27.83
N ASN A 71 13.31 28.38 27.01
CA ASN A 71 13.39 27.37 25.94
C ASN A 71 13.68 25.96 26.48
N LYS A 72 14.45 25.83 27.56
CA LYS A 72 14.70 24.54 28.24
C LYS A 72 13.40 23.96 28.81
N ASN A 73 12.53 24.81 29.36
CA ASN A 73 11.20 24.40 29.84
C ASN A 73 10.26 23.99 28.69
N LYS A 74 10.35 24.63 27.52
CA LYS A 74 9.60 24.23 26.31
C LYS A 74 10.07 22.92 25.68
N LYS A 75 11.38 22.61 25.71
CA LYS A 75 11.92 21.36 25.11
C LYS A 75 11.55 20.08 25.89
N ASN A 76 11.22 20.19 27.17
CA ASN A 76 10.90 19.05 28.03
C ASN A 76 9.39 18.73 28.14
N GLN A 77 8.53 19.49 27.47
CA GLN A 77 7.09 19.22 27.40
C GLN A 77 6.65 19.17 25.94
N GLN A 78 6.90 18.05 25.25
CA GLN A 78 6.02 17.68 24.14
C GLN A 78 4.67 17.34 24.77
N SER A 79 3.63 18.12 24.46
CA SER A 79 2.29 17.79 24.93
C SER A 79 1.86 16.43 24.35
N LEU A 80 1.08 15.65 25.10
CA LEU A 80 0.48 14.40 24.61
C LEU A 80 -0.22 14.61 23.26
N GLU A 81 -0.86 15.76 23.09
CA GLU A 81 -1.51 16.21 21.86
C GLU A 81 -0.53 16.31 20.68
N THR A 82 0.67 16.88 20.88
CA THR A 82 1.69 16.97 19.82
C THR A 82 2.18 15.59 19.38
N THR A 83 2.31 14.66 20.32
CA THR A 83 2.73 13.27 20.03
C THR A 83 1.64 12.47 19.32
N LEU A 84 0.37 12.67 19.70
CA LEU A 84 -0.78 12.06 19.03
C LEU A 84 -0.91 12.55 17.59
N LEU A 85 -0.83 13.86 17.36
CA LEU A 85 -0.88 14.46 16.02
C LEU A 85 0.24 13.92 15.12
N ALA A 86 1.45 13.76 15.66
CA ALA A 86 2.56 13.17 14.92
C ALA A 86 2.35 11.68 14.60
N ALA A 87 1.71 10.93 15.50
CA ALA A 87 1.38 9.52 15.26
C ALA A 87 0.27 9.36 14.21
N GLU A 88 -0.75 10.21 14.26
CA GLU A 88 -1.84 10.25 13.27
C GLU A 88 -1.32 10.61 11.89
N SER A 89 -0.51 11.67 11.78
CA SER A 89 0.09 12.07 10.50
C SER A 89 0.95 10.95 9.89
N LYS A 90 1.73 10.23 10.70
CA LYS A 90 2.50 9.06 10.23
C LYS A 90 1.58 7.95 9.72
N LYS A 91 0.51 7.65 10.45
CA LYS A 91 -0.47 6.63 10.05
C LYS A 91 -1.12 7.00 8.72
N GLU A 92 -1.55 8.25 8.55
CA GLU A 92 -2.17 8.74 7.32
C GLU A 92 -1.25 8.59 6.10
N VAL A 93 0.03 8.95 6.24
CA VAL A 93 1.03 8.79 5.17
C VAL A 93 1.20 7.31 4.80
N VAL A 94 1.28 6.43 5.78
CA VAL A 94 1.46 4.99 5.56
C VAL A 94 0.23 4.36 4.89
N GLU A 95 -0.98 4.69 5.36
CA GLU A 95 -2.22 4.19 4.78
C GLU A 95 -2.41 4.69 3.33
N SER A 96 -2.11 5.97 3.08
CA SER A 96 -2.16 6.56 1.74
C SER A 96 -1.16 5.90 0.78
N LEU A 97 0.04 5.57 1.27
CA LEU A 97 1.03 4.84 0.49
C LEU A 97 0.56 3.44 0.12
N ILE A 98 -0.01 2.69 1.08
CA ILE A 98 -0.57 1.36 0.83
C ILE A 98 -1.68 1.44 -0.22
N GLN A 99 -2.58 2.42 -0.10
CA GLN A 99 -3.66 2.62 -1.06
C GLN A 99 -3.13 2.92 -2.47
N ALA A 100 -2.12 3.78 -2.59
CA ALA A 100 -1.48 4.10 -3.86
C ALA A 100 -0.84 2.86 -4.51
N PHE A 101 -0.15 2.04 -3.71
CA PHE A 101 0.46 0.79 -4.19
C PHE A 101 -0.57 -0.23 -4.65
N ALA A 102 -1.64 -0.40 -3.87
CA ALA A 102 -2.76 -1.28 -4.23
C ALA A 102 -3.43 -0.83 -5.53
N ASN A 103 -3.71 0.47 -5.67
CA ASN A 103 -4.32 1.05 -6.88
C ASN A 103 -3.41 0.91 -8.12
N ALA A 104 -2.09 0.98 -7.92
CA ALA A 104 -1.11 0.81 -8.99
C ALA A 104 -0.79 -0.67 -9.27
N ASN A 105 -1.41 -1.62 -8.57
CA ASN A 105 -1.10 -3.04 -8.63
C ASN A 105 0.40 -3.34 -8.38
N ILE A 106 0.99 -2.65 -7.41
CA ILE A 106 2.39 -2.82 -7.02
C ILE A 106 2.46 -3.61 -5.71
N PRO A 107 3.16 -4.76 -5.68
CA PRO A 107 3.34 -5.53 -4.46
C PRO A 107 4.04 -4.73 -3.35
N LEU A 108 3.57 -4.84 -2.11
CA LEU A 108 4.10 -4.08 -0.97
C LEU A 108 5.58 -4.39 -0.68
N GLU A 109 6.09 -5.57 -1.08
CA GLU A 109 7.51 -5.94 -0.99
C GLU A 109 8.40 -4.93 -1.72
N LYS A 110 7.88 -4.27 -2.77
CA LYS A 110 8.64 -3.29 -3.55
C LYS A 110 8.96 -2.02 -2.75
N ILE A 111 8.21 -1.72 -1.70
CA ILE A 111 8.47 -0.58 -0.80
C ILE A 111 9.86 -0.68 -0.17
N ASN A 112 10.34 -1.89 0.14
CA ASN A 112 11.65 -2.09 0.77
C ASN A 112 12.79 -1.49 -0.07
N TYR A 113 12.68 -1.52 -1.40
CA TYR A 113 13.67 -0.92 -2.31
C TYR A 113 13.55 0.60 -2.40
N LEU A 114 12.40 1.17 -2.04
CA LEU A 114 12.11 2.59 -2.08
C LEU A 114 12.39 3.29 -0.74
N LEU A 115 12.56 2.54 0.36
CA LEU A 115 12.87 3.11 1.67
C LEU A 115 14.09 4.07 1.67
N PRO A 116 15.22 3.78 0.99
CA PRO A 116 16.33 4.74 0.91
C PRO A 116 15.95 6.04 0.21
N PHE A 117 15.12 5.94 -0.84
CA PHE A 117 14.60 7.10 -1.56
C PHE A 117 13.67 7.93 -0.66
N PHE A 118 12.71 7.29 0.00
CA PHE A 118 11.79 7.96 0.92
C PHE A 118 12.54 8.64 2.06
N LYS A 119 13.48 7.96 2.70
CA LYS A 119 14.30 8.52 3.79
C LYS A 119 15.14 9.73 3.34
N LYS A 120 15.57 9.76 2.07
CA LYS A 120 16.40 10.85 1.53
C LYS A 120 15.59 12.08 1.13
N TYR A 121 14.39 11.90 0.56
CA TYR A 121 13.67 12.99 -0.11
C TYR A 121 12.34 13.37 0.54
N LEU A 122 11.79 12.57 1.48
CA LEU A 122 10.53 12.87 2.15
C LEU A 122 10.74 13.18 3.63
N LYS A 123 10.12 14.24 4.13
CA LYS A 123 10.22 14.67 5.55
C LYS A 123 9.82 13.56 6.52
N GLU A 124 8.77 12.80 6.20
CA GLU A 124 8.28 11.65 6.98
C GLU A 124 8.70 10.29 6.37
N GLY A 125 9.58 10.29 5.36
CA GLY A 125 9.94 9.04 4.66
C GLY A 125 10.68 8.03 5.52
N GLY A 126 11.34 8.48 6.58
CA GLY A 126 11.95 7.61 7.59
C GLY A 126 10.96 6.91 8.51
N ALA A 127 9.69 7.33 8.53
CA ALA A 127 8.63 6.72 9.33
C ALA A 127 7.93 5.55 8.60
N ILE A 128 8.15 5.40 7.29
CA ILE A 128 7.56 4.30 6.50
C ILE A 128 8.24 2.99 6.91
N PRO A 129 7.50 2.02 7.47
CA PRO A 129 8.08 0.77 7.90
C PRO A 129 8.29 -0.20 6.73
N GLN A 130 8.98 -1.30 7.00
CA GLN A 130 9.20 -2.35 6.00
C GLN A 130 7.90 -3.08 5.64
N ALA A 131 7.90 -3.73 4.48
CA ALA A 131 6.77 -4.48 3.96
C ALA A 131 6.10 -5.47 4.94
N PRO A 132 6.83 -6.23 5.79
CA PRO A 132 6.18 -7.11 6.77
C PRO A 132 5.30 -6.35 7.77
N THR A 133 5.79 -5.23 8.30
CA THR A 133 5.05 -4.37 9.24
C THR A 133 3.85 -3.71 8.55
N LEU A 134 4.00 -3.28 7.30
CA LEU A 134 2.89 -2.74 6.50
C LEU A 134 1.76 -3.77 6.36
N ARG A 135 2.10 -5.02 6.01
CA ARG A 135 1.13 -6.10 5.85
C ARG A 135 0.42 -6.48 7.15
N GLN A 136 1.13 -6.50 8.27
CA GLN A 136 0.59 -6.98 9.54
C GLN A 136 -0.20 -5.91 10.29
N LEU A 137 0.29 -4.67 10.32
CA LEU A 137 -0.27 -3.63 11.20
C LEU A 137 -1.18 -2.64 10.47
N TYR A 138 -0.88 -2.32 9.21
CA TYR A 138 -1.53 -1.21 8.51
C TYR A 138 -2.49 -1.68 7.41
N LEU A 139 -2.14 -2.72 6.65
CA LEU A 139 -2.98 -3.25 5.57
C LEU A 139 -4.38 -3.68 6.04
N PRO A 140 -4.56 -4.33 7.21
CA PRO A 140 -5.90 -4.65 7.69
C PRO A 140 -6.78 -3.41 7.90
N SER A 141 -6.23 -2.34 8.49
CA SER A 141 -6.93 -1.05 8.68
C SER A 141 -7.35 -0.43 7.34
N VAL A 142 -6.46 -0.42 6.36
CA VAL A 142 -6.76 0.07 5.00
C VAL A 142 -7.86 -0.77 4.35
N PHE A 143 -7.80 -2.10 4.47
CA PHE A 143 -8.79 -3.01 3.92
C PHE A 143 -10.17 -2.84 4.59
N GLU A 144 -10.22 -2.65 5.90
CA GLU A 144 -11.47 -2.35 6.61
C GLU A 144 -12.07 -1.01 6.14
N ASN A 145 -11.25 0.03 5.98
CA ASN A 145 -11.71 1.32 5.45
C ASN A 145 -12.23 1.20 4.01
N HIS A 146 -11.58 0.39 3.18
CA HIS A 146 -12.08 0.05 1.85
C HIS A 146 -13.43 -0.68 1.92
N THR A 147 -13.56 -1.65 2.81
CA THR A 147 -14.82 -2.40 3.02
C THR A 147 -15.95 -1.49 3.50
N LYS A 148 -15.67 -0.53 4.40
CA LYS A 148 -16.64 0.50 4.82
C LYS A 148 -17.06 1.40 3.66
N THR A 149 -16.15 1.70 2.74
CA THR A 149 -16.46 2.46 1.52
C THR A 149 -17.37 1.66 0.59
N LEU A 150 -17.12 0.36 0.41
CA LEU A 150 -18.03 -0.51 -0.34
C LEU A 150 -19.41 -0.61 0.33
N LEU A 151 -19.43 -0.72 1.66
CA LEU A 151 -20.66 -0.74 2.44
C LEU A 151 -21.45 0.57 2.22
N SER A 152 -20.82 1.74 2.28
CA SER A 152 -21.53 3.01 2.07
C SER A 152 -22.17 3.13 0.68
N ILE A 153 -21.57 2.52 -0.35
CA ILE A 153 -22.10 2.48 -1.72
C ILE A 153 -23.32 1.55 -1.82
N PHE A 154 -23.25 0.34 -1.26
CA PHE A 154 -24.24 -0.72 -1.51
C PHE A 154 -25.20 -1.02 -0.36
N ASN A 155 -25.02 -0.40 0.82
CA ASN A 155 -25.81 -0.69 2.02
C ASN A 155 -27.32 -0.56 1.76
N SER A 156 -28.03 -1.67 1.93
CA SER A 156 -29.47 -1.80 1.71
C SER A 156 -29.94 -1.30 0.33
N LYS A 157 -29.09 -1.32 -0.69
CA LYS A 157 -29.42 -0.91 -2.06
C LYS A 157 -29.94 -2.07 -2.91
N PRO A 158 -30.76 -1.79 -3.96
CA PRO A 158 -31.19 -2.80 -4.92
C PRO A 158 -30.06 -3.14 -5.89
N VAL A 159 -29.14 -3.98 -5.43
CA VAL A 159 -27.98 -4.40 -6.23
C VAL A 159 -28.37 -5.44 -7.27
N CYS A 160 -27.69 -5.37 -8.41
CA CYS A 160 -27.50 -6.47 -9.32
C CYS A 160 -26.30 -7.30 -8.85
N ILE A 161 -26.47 -8.61 -8.80
CA ILE A 161 -25.45 -9.56 -8.34
C ILE A 161 -24.77 -10.16 -9.56
N ILE A 162 -23.45 -10.10 -9.62
CA ILE A 162 -22.64 -10.73 -10.66
C ILE A 162 -21.68 -11.70 -9.97
N MET A 163 -21.74 -12.98 -10.32
CA MET A 163 -20.83 -13.99 -9.78
C MET A 163 -20.13 -14.73 -10.90
N ASP A 164 -18.81 -14.83 -10.78
CA ASP A 164 -17.97 -15.52 -11.74
C ASP A 164 -16.98 -16.45 -11.03
N GLU A 165 -16.77 -17.63 -11.60
CA GLU A 165 -15.77 -18.58 -11.12
C GLU A 165 -14.51 -18.46 -11.97
N LEU A 166 -13.37 -18.31 -11.32
CA LEU A 166 -12.04 -18.42 -11.92
C LEU A 166 -11.26 -19.52 -11.22
N SER A 167 -10.27 -20.09 -11.89
CA SER A 167 -9.27 -20.94 -11.24
C SER A 167 -7.99 -20.13 -11.02
N ASP A 168 -7.40 -20.23 -9.84
CA ASP A 168 -6.08 -19.65 -9.57
C ASP A 168 -4.94 -20.53 -10.10
N ASP A 169 -3.70 -20.03 -10.02
CA ASP A 169 -2.50 -20.75 -10.46
C ASP A 169 -2.26 -22.07 -9.69
N CYS A 170 -2.92 -22.24 -8.54
CA CYS A 170 -2.91 -23.46 -7.73
C CYS A 170 -4.10 -24.39 -8.01
N ALA A 171 -4.88 -24.12 -9.07
CA ALA A 171 -6.10 -24.83 -9.44
C ALA A 171 -7.21 -24.83 -8.36
N ARG A 172 -7.20 -23.85 -7.46
CA ARG A 172 -8.30 -23.61 -6.52
C ARG A 172 -9.37 -22.79 -7.21
N SER A 173 -10.63 -23.11 -6.94
CA SER A 173 -11.75 -22.31 -7.43
C SER A 173 -11.86 -21.01 -6.62
N VAL A 174 -11.90 -19.90 -7.34
CA VAL A 174 -12.07 -18.55 -6.80
C VAL A 174 -13.37 -17.99 -7.33
N VAL A 175 -14.30 -17.72 -6.42
CA VAL A 175 -15.59 -17.12 -6.75
C VAL A 175 -15.50 -15.62 -6.49
N ASN A 176 -15.61 -14.85 -7.56
CA ASN A 176 -15.66 -13.40 -7.50
C ASN A 176 -17.11 -12.94 -7.49
N THR A 177 -17.46 -12.13 -6.50
CA THR A 177 -18.80 -11.52 -6.40
C THR A 177 -18.66 -10.02 -6.59
N LEU A 178 -19.38 -9.49 -7.58
CA LEU A 178 -19.50 -8.06 -7.82
C LEU A 178 -20.94 -7.61 -7.56
N PHE A 179 -21.08 -6.39 -7.04
CA PHE A 179 -22.34 -5.68 -7.04
C PHE A 179 -22.31 -4.56 -8.06
N ALA A 180 -23.43 -4.43 -8.77
CA ALA A 180 -23.70 -3.33 -9.66
C ALA A 180 -24.95 -2.57 -9.18
N TYR A 181 -24.84 -1.25 -9.01
CA TYR A 181 -25.95 -0.37 -8.68
C TYR A 181 -25.72 0.99 -9.34
N ARG A 182 -26.63 1.42 -10.20
CA ARG A 182 -26.49 2.63 -11.04
C ARG A 182 -25.20 2.59 -11.87
N GLN A 183 -24.27 3.52 -11.63
CA GLN A 183 -22.99 3.61 -12.33
C GLN A 183 -21.86 2.90 -11.56
N ASP A 184 -22.12 2.43 -10.34
CA ASP A 184 -21.13 1.76 -9.51
C ASP A 184 -21.18 0.25 -9.70
N THR A 185 -20.11 -0.28 -10.30
CA THR A 185 -19.83 -1.71 -10.35
C THR A 185 -18.52 -1.98 -9.63
N LYS A 186 -18.55 -2.75 -8.54
CA LYS A 186 -17.38 -3.02 -7.71
C LYS A 186 -17.30 -4.50 -7.34
N LEU A 187 -16.07 -5.00 -7.25
CA LEU A 187 -15.78 -6.29 -6.64
C LEU A 187 -15.94 -6.18 -5.13
N ILE A 188 -16.86 -6.95 -4.57
CA ILE A 188 -17.24 -6.86 -3.15
C ILE A 188 -16.81 -8.08 -2.35
N SER A 189 -16.52 -9.20 -3.01
CA SER A 189 -15.95 -10.38 -2.36
C SER A 189 -15.17 -11.25 -3.35
N VAL A 190 -14.13 -11.89 -2.82
CA VAL A 190 -13.31 -12.90 -3.50
C VAL A 190 -13.22 -14.10 -2.55
N ASN A 191 -13.86 -15.22 -2.91
CA ASN A 191 -13.96 -16.38 -2.04
C ASN A 191 -13.23 -17.58 -2.64
N PHE A 192 -12.25 -18.11 -1.90
CA PHE A 192 -11.55 -19.33 -2.27
C PHE A 192 -12.35 -20.54 -1.78
N LEU A 193 -12.75 -21.41 -2.70
CA LEU A 193 -13.53 -22.61 -2.43
C LEU A 193 -12.73 -23.86 -2.83
N GLN A 194 -12.83 -24.92 -2.03
CA GLN A 194 -12.24 -26.22 -2.37
C GLN A 194 -12.97 -26.90 -3.53
N TRP A 195 -14.29 -26.74 -3.61
CA TRP A 195 -15.12 -27.22 -4.70
C TRP A 195 -16.27 -26.25 -4.97
N VAL A 196 -16.66 -26.16 -6.23
CA VAL A 196 -17.78 -25.33 -6.67
C VAL A 196 -18.95 -26.22 -7.09
N ASN A 197 -20.10 -25.99 -6.47
CA ASN A 197 -21.35 -26.62 -6.82
C ASN A 197 -22.51 -25.66 -6.58
N ASN A 198 -23.73 -26.10 -6.91
CA ASN A 198 -24.91 -25.25 -6.81
C ASN A 198 -25.20 -24.77 -5.38
N THR A 199 -24.83 -25.54 -4.36
CA THR A 199 -25.07 -25.21 -2.95
C THR A 199 -23.99 -24.27 -2.43
N THR A 200 -22.71 -24.52 -2.75
CA THR A 200 -21.61 -23.68 -2.27
C THR A 200 -21.72 -22.25 -2.78
N ILE A 201 -22.12 -22.04 -4.04
CA ILE A 201 -22.39 -20.70 -4.57
C ILE A 201 -23.45 -19.96 -3.75
N GLY A 202 -24.58 -20.62 -3.44
CA GLY A 202 -25.62 -20.01 -2.62
C GLY A 202 -25.16 -19.72 -1.19
N GLN A 203 -24.41 -20.65 -0.58
CA GLN A 203 -23.80 -20.47 0.74
C GLN A 203 -22.75 -19.36 0.77
N THR A 204 -22.09 -19.07 -0.35
CA THR A 204 -21.19 -17.92 -0.49
C THR A 204 -21.97 -16.62 -0.63
N LEU A 205 -23.03 -16.59 -1.45
CA LEU A 205 -23.77 -15.36 -1.75
C LEU A 205 -24.61 -14.85 -0.57
N LEU A 206 -25.31 -15.72 0.16
CA LEU A 206 -26.25 -15.30 1.21
C LEU A 206 -25.56 -14.52 2.36
N PRO A 207 -24.41 -14.97 2.92
CA PRO A 207 -23.68 -14.20 3.92
C PRO A 207 -23.17 -12.86 3.40
N ILE A 208 -22.80 -12.79 2.12
CA ILE A 208 -22.38 -11.54 1.48
C ILE A 208 -23.55 -10.55 1.43
N LEU A 209 -24.74 -10.98 1.02
CA LEU A 209 -25.92 -10.09 1.03
C LEU A 209 -26.23 -9.60 2.46
N HIS A 210 -26.11 -10.48 3.45
CA HIS A 210 -26.29 -10.13 4.85
C HIS A 210 -25.27 -9.10 5.35
N SER A 211 -23.98 -9.23 5.01
CA SER A 211 -22.95 -8.28 5.46
C SER A 211 -23.12 -6.87 4.90
N TYR A 212 -23.84 -6.72 3.78
CA TYR A 212 -24.20 -5.43 3.19
C TYR A 212 -25.62 -4.94 3.55
N ASN A 213 -26.28 -5.60 4.51
CA ASN A 213 -27.67 -5.32 4.93
C ASN A 213 -28.66 -5.30 3.75
N ILE A 214 -28.46 -6.18 2.77
CA ILE A 214 -29.32 -6.28 1.60
C ILE A 214 -30.39 -7.35 1.88
N SER A 215 -31.64 -6.90 1.99
CA SER A 215 -32.77 -7.83 2.11
C SER A 215 -32.91 -8.66 0.84
N LEU A 216 -33.17 -9.95 1.03
CA LEU A 216 -33.31 -10.95 -0.05
C LEU A 216 -34.47 -10.63 -1.01
N ASN A 217 -35.39 -9.74 -0.64
CA ASN A 217 -36.49 -9.30 -1.49
C ASN A 217 -36.11 -8.16 -2.48
N ILE A 218 -34.90 -7.62 -2.37
CA ILE A 218 -34.48 -6.43 -3.12
C ILE A 218 -33.73 -6.80 -4.43
N PRO A 219 -32.73 -7.70 -4.45
CA PRO A 219 -32.02 -8.04 -5.67
C PRO A 219 -32.98 -8.60 -6.73
N ARG A 220 -32.88 -8.07 -7.95
CA ARG A 220 -33.72 -8.48 -9.09
C ARG A 220 -32.95 -9.25 -10.15
N LEU A 221 -31.64 -9.04 -10.23
CA LEU A 221 -30.81 -9.57 -11.31
C LEU A 221 -29.62 -10.33 -10.75
N PHE A 222 -29.43 -11.54 -11.26
CA PHE A 222 -28.28 -12.40 -11.01
C PHE A 222 -27.62 -12.73 -12.34
N LEU A 223 -26.41 -12.22 -12.57
CA LEU A 223 -25.58 -12.58 -13.71
C LEU A 223 -24.55 -13.61 -13.28
N SER A 224 -24.41 -14.67 -14.07
CA SER A 224 -23.34 -15.64 -13.90
C SER A 224 -22.99 -16.27 -15.24
N ASP A 225 -21.99 -17.14 -15.26
CA ASP A 225 -21.78 -18.05 -16.38
C ASP A 225 -23.05 -18.90 -16.70
N SER A 226 -22.98 -19.63 -17.81
CA SER A 226 -24.08 -20.51 -18.23
C SER A 226 -23.96 -21.95 -17.73
N ALA A 227 -23.04 -22.22 -16.79
CA ALA A 227 -22.75 -23.55 -16.32
C ALA A 227 -23.98 -24.21 -15.68
N ALA A 228 -24.04 -25.55 -15.77
CA ALA A 228 -25.17 -26.31 -15.28
C ALA A 228 -25.38 -26.13 -13.77
N TYR A 229 -24.29 -26.04 -12.99
CA TYR A 229 -24.38 -25.86 -11.55
C TYR A 229 -24.84 -24.44 -11.17
N MET A 230 -24.49 -23.38 -11.93
CA MET A 230 -24.99 -22.03 -11.71
C MET A 230 -26.49 -21.92 -11.99
N LYS A 231 -26.93 -22.48 -13.12
CA LYS A 231 -28.37 -22.58 -13.44
C LYS A 231 -29.14 -23.36 -12.36
N LYS A 232 -28.54 -24.44 -11.84
CA LYS A 232 -29.10 -25.23 -10.74
C LYS A 232 -29.12 -24.45 -9.43
N CYS A 233 -28.08 -23.65 -9.12
CA CYS A 233 -28.02 -22.76 -7.97
C CYS A 233 -29.17 -21.75 -8.02
N TYR A 234 -29.32 -21.05 -9.14
CA TYR A 234 -30.43 -20.13 -9.33
C TYR A 234 -31.78 -20.83 -9.11
N ARG A 235 -32.06 -21.92 -9.82
CA ARG A 235 -33.38 -22.58 -9.77
C ARG A 235 -33.72 -23.19 -8.40
N LYS A 236 -32.74 -23.82 -7.74
CA LYS A 236 -32.99 -24.64 -6.53
C LYS A 236 -32.62 -23.95 -5.22
N VAL A 237 -31.73 -22.95 -5.24
CA VAL A 237 -31.22 -22.30 -4.03
C VAL A 237 -31.67 -20.85 -3.97
N LEU A 238 -31.40 -20.06 -5.03
CA LEU A 238 -31.66 -18.62 -4.99
C LEU A 238 -33.12 -18.28 -5.26
N LYS A 239 -33.77 -18.88 -6.26
CA LYS A 239 -35.15 -18.57 -6.65
C LYS A 239 -36.18 -18.84 -5.54
N PRO A 240 -36.09 -19.93 -4.75
CA PRO A 240 -37.00 -20.14 -3.62
C PRO A 240 -36.85 -19.08 -2.51
N VAL A 241 -35.63 -18.57 -2.32
CA VAL A 241 -35.30 -17.59 -1.28
C VAL A 241 -35.52 -16.14 -1.74
N MET A 242 -35.34 -15.89 -3.04
CA MET A 242 -35.51 -14.59 -3.71
C MET A 242 -36.42 -14.76 -4.94
N PRO A 243 -37.75 -14.87 -4.75
CA PRO A 243 -38.69 -15.17 -5.83
C PRO A 243 -38.68 -14.17 -6.99
N GLN A 244 -38.36 -12.91 -6.73
CA GLN A 244 -38.26 -11.83 -7.73
C GLN A 244 -36.95 -11.85 -8.54
N LEU A 245 -35.97 -12.68 -8.15
CA LEU A 245 -34.66 -12.73 -8.80
C LEU A 245 -34.78 -13.34 -10.21
N ILE A 246 -34.11 -12.73 -11.18
CA ILE A 246 -34.00 -13.18 -12.56
C ILE A 246 -32.54 -13.53 -12.84
N HIS A 247 -32.30 -14.73 -13.36
CA HIS A 247 -30.98 -15.16 -13.80
C HIS A 247 -30.75 -14.81 -15.27
N VAL A 248 -29.65 -14.13 -15.54
CA VAL A 248 -29.18 -13.82 -16.90
C VAL A 248 -27.80 -14.46 -17.09
N PRO A 249 -27.69 -15.47 -17.97
CA PRO A 249 -26.39 -16.05 -18.29
C PRO A 249 -25.50 -15.04 -19.01
N CYS A 250 -24.20 -15.12 -18.76
CA CYS A 250 -23.20 -14.21 -19.28
C CYS A 250 -23.22 -14.17 -20.83
N PRO A 251 -23.54 -13.01 -21.44
CA PRO A 251 -23.58 -12.89 -22.89
C PRO A 251 -22.23 -13.18 -23.56
N ALA A 252 -21.12 -12.80 -22.93
CA ALA A 252 -19.78 -13.08 -23.46
C ALA A 252 -19.52 -14.59 -23.54
N HIS A 253 -19.96 -15.34 -22.54
CA HIS A 253 -19.86 -16.79 -22.56
C HIS A 253 -20.79 -17.43 -23.60
N ILE A 254 -22.02 -16.91 -23.78
CA ILE A 254 -22.92 -17.35 -24.86
C ILE A 254 -22.28 -17.12 -26.23
N LEU A 255 -21.70 -15.95 -26.47
CA LEU A 255 -21.00 -15.64 -27.72
C LEU A 255 -19.81 -16.58 -27.95
N ASN A 256 -19.03 -16.88 -26.91
CA ASN A 256 -17.95 -17.85 -26.99
C ASN A 256 -18.47 -19.26 -27.36
N LEU A 257 -19.57 -19.71 -26.74
CA LEU A 257 -20.19 -21.00 -27.07
C LEU A 257 -20.67 -21.04 -28.53
N ILE A 258 -21.29 -19.95 -29.02
CA ILE A 258 -21.68 -19.84 -30.44
C ILE A 258 -20.44 -19.95 -31.34
N GLY A 259 -19.36 -19.24 -31.02
CA GLY A 259 -18.10 -19.33 -31.76
C GLY A 259 -17.48 -20.74 -31.73
N GLU A 260 -17.64 -21.48 -30.64
CA GLU A 260 -17.21 -22.88 -30.55
C GLU A 260 -18.03 -23.78 -31.47
N THR A 261 -19.35 -23.58 -31.61
CA THR A 261 -20.17 -24.39 -32.54
C THR A 261 -19.75 -24.25 -34.01
N TRP A 262 -19.13 -23.13 -34.39
CA TRP A 262 -18.56 -22.96 -35.73
C TRP A 262 -17.42 -23.95 -36.00
N ARG A 263 -16.75 -24.45 -34.96
CA ARG A 263 -15.77 -25.54 -35.04
C ARG A 263 -16.37 -26.89 -35.41
N ASP A 264 -17.67 -27.07 -35.24
CA ASP A 264 -18.33 -28.35 -35.45
C ASP A 264 -19.16 -28.35 -36.74
N PHE A 265 -19.59 -27.18 -37.22
CA PHE A 265 -20.28 -27.07 -38.50
C PHE A 265 -19.37 -27.50 -39.69
N LEU A 266 -19.85 -28.48 -40.45
CA LEU A 266 -19.20 -29.02 -41.64
C LEU A 266 -18.96 -27.96 -42.72
N GLN A 267 -19.84 -26.96 -42.81
CA GLN A 267 -19.74 -25.84 -43.76
C GLN A 267 -18.46 -25.02 -43.57
N PHE A 268 -17.92 -24.96 -42.34
CA PHE A 268 -16.65 -24.28 -42.05
C PHE A 268 -15.42 -25.19 -42.17
N LEU A 269 -15.56 -26.44 -42.65
CA LEU A 269 -14.42 -27.34 -42.85
C LEU A 269 -13.34 -26.76 -43.78
N PRO A 270 -13.67 -26.12 -44.93
CA PRO A 270 -12.65 -25.50 -45.77
C PRO A 270 -11.83 -24.42 -45.04
N LEU A 271 -12.51 -23.60 -44.24
CA LEU A 271 -11.87 -22.56 -43.42
C LEU A 271 -10.97 -23.18 -42.35
N LYS A 272 -11.40 -24.27 -41.69
CA LYS A 272 -10.56 -25.01 -40.73
C LYS A 272 -9.29 -25.56 -41.38
N THR A 273 -9.43 -26.19 -42.55
CA THR A 273 -8.28 -26.72 -43.30
C THR A 273 -7.33 -25.61 -43.71
N PHE A 274 -7.85 -24.46 -44.15
CA PHE A 274 -7.06 -23.29 -44.48
C PHE A 274 -6.28 -22.76 -43.27
N LEU A 275 -6.95 -22.54 -42.14
CA LEU A 275 -6.32 -22.06 -40.90
C LEU A 275 -5.27 -23.05 -40.37
N ALA A 276 -5.53 -24.35 -40.44
CA ALA A 276 -4.58 -25.39 -40.07
C ALA A 276 -3.32 -25.34 -40.96
N LYS A 277 -3.48 -25.19 -42.28
CA LYS A 277 -2.36 -25.02 -43.23
C LYS A 277 -1.57 -23.74 -42.99
N ILE A 278 -2.23 -22.63 -42.64
CA ILE A 278 -1.54 -21.40 -42.23
C ILE A 278 -0.71 -21.65 -40.96
N LYS A 279 -1.30 -22.29 -39.95
CA LYS A 279 -0.61 -22.60 -38.68
C LYS A 279 0.61 -23.49 -38.92
N GLU A 280 0.46 -24.52 -39.73
CA GLU A 280 1.57 -25.39 -40.14
C GLU A 280 2.66 -24.62 -40.91
N SER A 281 2.26 -23.76 -41.84
CA SER A 281 3.19 -23.04 -42.70
C SER A 281 3.96 -21.94 -41.98
N PHE A 282 3.31 -21.20 -41.06
CA PHE A 282 3.86 -19.98 -40.47
C PHE A 282 4.19 -20.09 -38.97
N VAL A 283 3.42 -20.85 -38.17
CA VAL A 283 3.65 -20.92 -36.71
C VAL A 283 4.71 -21.92 -36.36
N LYS A 284 4.74 -23.08 -37.04
CA LYS A 284 5.74 -24.13 -36.78
C LYS A 284 7.14 -23.80 -37.33
N SER A 285 7.29 -22.74 -38.14
CA SER A 285 8.58 -22.32 -38.72
C SER A 285 8.96 -20.88 -38.30
N PRO A 286 9.91 -20.73 -37.35
CA PRO A 286 10.38 -19.40 -36.91
C PRO A 286 10.91 -18.53 -38.06
N ALA A 287 11.58 -19.13 -39.05
CA ALA A 287 12.14 -18.41 -40.20
C ALA A 287 11.05 -17.76 -41.07
N ARG A 288 9.95 -18.48 -41.33
CA ARG A 288 8.83 -17.95 -42.15
C ARG A 288 8.06 -16.87 -41.40
N ARG A 289 7.90 -17.00 -40.09
CA ARG A 289 7.30 -15.96 -39.25
C ARG A 289 8.11 -14.66 -39.26
N ASN A 290 9.45 -14.75 -39.21
CA ASN A 290 10.31 -13.59 -39.31
C ASN A 290 10.22 -12.91 -40.69
N ARG A 291 10.23 -13.70 -41.79
CA ARG A 291 10.04 -13.15 -43.14
C ARG A 291 8.71 -12.41 -43.30
N TYR A 292 7.62 -12.96 -42.77
CA TYR A 292 6.31 -12.32 -42.76
C TYR A 292 6.33 -10.98 -42.02
N ILE A 293 6.89 -10.95 -40.81
CA ILE A 293 7.02 -9.71 -40.02
C ILE A 293 7.85 -8.67 -40.78
N THR A 294 8.97 -9.07 -41.39
CA THR A 294 9.80 -8.17 -42.19
C THR A 294 9.04 -7.60 -43.38
N HIS A 295 8.27 -8.43 -44.10
CA HIS A 295 7.43 -7.98 -45.21
C HIS A 295 6.39 -6.95 -44.76
N LEU A 296 5.74 -7.14 -43.61
CA LEU A 296 4.77 -6.17 -43.09
C LEU A 296 5.43 -4.82 -42.74
N LYS A 297 6.64 -4.83 -42.16
CA LYS A 297 7.40 -3.60 -41.89
C LYS A 297 7.76 -2.86 -43.18
N MET A 298 8.19 -3.61 -44.20
CA MET A 298 8.52 -3.05 -45.52
C MET A 298 7.31 -2.41 -46.22
N ASN A 299 6.09 -2.87 -45.91
CA ASN A 299 4.84 -2.33 -46.45
C ASN A 299 4.15 -1.33 -45.49
N GLY A 300 4.92 -0.68 -44.61
CA GLY A 300 4.43 0.46 -43.81
C GLY A 300 3.66 0.09 -42.53
N ILE A 301 3.66 -1.17 -42.09
CA ILE A 301 3.07 -1.54 -40.79
C ILE A 301 4.10 -1.31 -39.69
N ASN A 302 3.88 -0.26 -38.88
CA ASN A 302 4.78 0.15 -37.79
C ASN A 302 4.85 -0.86 -36.62
N SER A 303 3.80 -1.67 -36.42
CA SER A 303 3.72 -2.66 -35.32
C SER A 303 3.12 -3.97 -35.82
N PRO A 304 3.87 -4.74 -36.63
CA PRO A 304 3.37 -5.97 -37.23
C PRO A 304 3.12 -7.03 -36.15
N ARG A 305 1.88 -7.49 -36.06
CA ARG A 305 1.49 -8.58 -35.17
C ARG A 305 1.69 -9.92 -35.87
N LYS A 306 1.79 -10.98 -35.07
CA LYS A 306 1.74 -12.35 -35.61
C LYS A 306 0.37 -12.56 -36.24
N ILE A 307 0.29 -13.49 -37.19
CA ILE A 307 -0.99 -13.92 -37.76
C ILE A 307 -1.91 -14.32 -36.59
N PRO A 308 -3.07 -13.66 -36.42
CA PRO A 308 -4.03 -14.04 -35.40
C PRO A 308 -4.55 -15.42 -35.79
N LEU A 309 -4.33 -16.39 -34.93
CA LEU A 309 -4.76 -17.77 -35.16
C LEU A 309 -5.56 -18.24 -33.95
N PRO A 310 -6.57 -19.09 -34.16
CA PRO A 310 -7.36 -19.61 -33.07
C PRO A 310 -6.48 -20.36 -32.06
N ASN A 311 -6.48 -19.88 -30.83
CA ASN A 311 -5.91 -20.55 -29.67
C ASN A 311 -7.03 -21.23 -28.85
N GLN A 312 -6.90 -22.52 -28.60
CA GLN A 312 -7.94 -23.30 -27.91
C GLN A 312 -8.19 -22.83 -26.47
N THR A 313 -7.19 -22.21 -25.83
CA THR A 313 -7.25 -21.81 -24.42
C THR A 313 -7.75 -20.39 -24.18
N GLN A 314 -8.13 -19.64 -25.23
CA GLN A 314 -8.61 -18.27 -25.11
C GLN A 314 -10.04 -18.15 -25.63
N TRP A 315 -10.91 -17.51 -24.85
CA TRP A 315 -12.25 -17.13 -25.31
C TRP A 315 -12.14 -16.26 -26.56
N ASN A 316 -13.09 -16.42 -27.49
CA ASN A 316 -13.15 -15.68 -28.75
C ASN A 316 -12.02 -15.97 -29.75
N SER A 317 -11.29 -17.08 -29.62
CA SER A 317 -10.20 -17.40 -30.55
C SER A 317 -10.61 -17.57 -32.02
N TRP A 318 -11.91 -17.69 -32.30
CA TRP A 318 -12.47 -17.77 -33.64
C TRP A 318 -12.88 -16.43 -34.25
N PHE A 319 -13.08 -15.40 -33.43
CA PHE A 319 -13.38 -14.04 -33.87
C PHE A 319 -12.08 -13.26 -34.08
#